data_AF-A0AAP2GP17-F1
#
_entry.id   AF-A0AAP2GP17-F1
#
_cell.length_a   1.000
_cell.length_b   1.000
_cell.length_c   1.000
_cell.angle_alpha   90.00
_cell.angle_beta   90.00
_cell.angle_gamma   90.00
#
_symmetry.space_group_name_H-M   'P 1'
#
loop_
_entity.id
_entity.type
_entity.pdbx_description
1 polymer ?
#
loop_
_entity_poly.entity_id
_entity_poly.type
_entity_poly.pdbx_seq_one_letter_code
_entity_poly.pdbx_strand_id
1 'polypeptide(L)'
;MRSLVVAIATFLALSVLSCQDTRVEDQKHETDVAVYRNFGHQIPYETGVQWMEYYQQQQGGVQGRKNLLGLGLFSYTISAPQMEAMTASVSDLVGVAFHWAIDDDGDTHIIAIPVDPTLRLWTSIPGRIYIDSNTGNAISQTVAQAWAQNYKDEHPTGIWFHFFGETVINQVLAVPYFNSVDIEPAINILNLLPQMLLIVWNEDLLPFGRSEAERATVFDASNPCPPCACE
;
A
#
# COMPACT_ATOMS: atom_id res chain seq x y z
N MET A 1 -7.95 -40.60 -50.01
CA MET A 1 -7.04 -40.94 -48.88
C MET A 1 -5.95 -39.89 -48.60
N ARG A 2 -5.43 -39.14 -49.58
CA ARG A 2 -4.41 -38.10 -49.33
C ARG A 2 -4.91 -36.85 -48.60
N SER A 3 -6.21 -36.55 -48.67
CA SER A 3 -6.79 -35.35 -48.05
C SER A 3 -7.11 -35.49 -46.55
N LEU A 4 -7.13 -36.72 -46.00
CA LEU A 4 -7.44 -36.96 -44.58
C LEU A 4 -6.20 -36.83 -43.67
N VAL A 5 -5.01 -37.11 -44.22
CA VAL A 5 -3.74 -37.04 -43.46
C VAL A 5 -3.30 -35.59 -43.22
N VAL A 6 -3.63 -34.68 -44.13
CA VAL A 6 -3.27 -33.25 -44.02
C VAL A 6 -4.07 -32.53 -42.93
N ALA A 7 -5.33 -32.92 -42.70
CA ALA A 7 -6.21 -32.31 -41.70
C ALA A 7 -5.84 -32.67 -40.25
N ILE A 8 -5.29 -33.87 -40.02
CA ILE A 8 -4.88 -34.31 -38.67
C ILE A 8 -3.56 -33.65 -38.26
N ALA A 9 -2.64 -33.42 -39.21
CA ALA A 9 -1.36 -32.76 -38.94
C ALA A 9 -1.51 -31.26 -38.60
N THR A 10 -2.54 -30.58 -39.11
CA THR A 10 -2.80 -29.16 -38.82
C THR A 10 -3.43 -28.95 -37.44
N PHE A 11 -4.26 -29.88 -36.97
CA PHE A 11 -4.86 -29.79 -35.63
C PHE A 11 -3.85 -30.03 -34.50
N LEU A 12 -2.84 -30.90 -34.73
CA LEU A 12 -1.78 -31.14 -33.75
C LEU A 12 -0.76 -30.00 -33.67
N ALA A 13 -0.56 -29.21 -34.72
CA ALA A 13 0.34 -28.05 -34.69
C ALA A 13 -0.27 -26.84 -33.94
N LEU A 14 -1.60 -26.70 -33.98
CA LEU A 14 -2.31 -25.62 -33.30
C LEU A 14 -2.42 -25.83 -31.77
N SER A 15 -2.39 -27.09 -31.29
CA SER A 15 -2.43 -27.38 -29.86
C SER A 15 -1.08 -27.27 -29.14
N VAL A 16 0.05 -27.25 -29.86
CA VAL A 16 1.38 -27.02 -29.27
C VAL A 16 1.72 -25.53 -29.16
N LEU A 17 1.14 -24.68 -30.01
CA LEU A 17 1.32 -23.23 -29.96
C LEU A 17 0.51 -22.58 -28.82
N SER A 18 -0.66 -23.11 -28.47
CA SER A 18 -1.44 -22.62 -27.33
C SER A 18 -0.86 -22.96 -25.95
N CYS A 19 0.13 -23.86 -25.87
CA CYS A 19 0.79 -24.24 -24.61
C CYS A 19 2.10 -23.45 -24.34
N GLN A 20 2.59 -22.68 -25.31
CA GLN A 20 3.80 -21.86 -25.13
C GLN A 20 3.49 -20.40 -24.74
N ASP A 21 2.33 -19.86 -25.11
CA ASP A 21 1.94 -18.49 -24.76
C ASP A 21 1.61 -18.31 -23.27
N THR A 22 1.00 -19.31 -22.62
CA THR A 22 0.68 -19.21 -21.17
C THR A 22 1.95 -19.13 -20.32
N ARG A 23 3.03 -19.84 -20.70
CA ARG A 23 4.28 -19.82 -19.94
C ARG A 23 4.99 -18.46 -19.91
N VAL A 24 4.81 -17.65 -20.95
CA VAL A 24 5.44 -16.32 -21.05
C VAL A 24 4.67 -15.30 -20.22
N GLU A 25 3.34 -15.36 -20.22
CA GLU A 25 2.50 -14.52 -19.35
C GLU A 25 2.64 -14.91 -17.88
N ASP A 26 2.64 -16.21 -17.56
CA ASP A 26 2.81 -16.70 -16.20
C ASP A 26 4.18 -16.28 -15.62
N GLN A 27 5.27 -16.40 -16.40
CA GLN A 27 6.60 -15.96 -15.97
C GLN A 27 6.70 -14.44 -15.79
N LYS A 28 6.01 -13.66 -16.63
CA LYS A 28 5.97 -12.20 -16.49
C LYS A 28 5.22 -11.81 -15.21
N HIS A 29 4.08 -12.45 -14.95
CA HIS A 29 3.28 -12.21 -13.76
C HIS A 29 4.01 -12.59 -12.47
N GLU A 30 4.68 -13.75 -12.45
CA GLU A 30 5.51 -14.18 -11.31
C GLU A 30 6.68 -13.21 -11.05
N THR A 31 7.31 -12.71 -12.12
CA THR A 31 8.39 -11.72 -12.01
C THR A 31 7.86 -10.40 -11.44
N ASP A 32 6.69 -9.95 -11.89
CA ASP A 32 6.06 -8.74 -11.37
C ASP A 32 5.73 -8.89 -9.88
N VAL A 33 5.10 -9.99 -9.46
CA VAL A 33 4.77 -10.25 -8.05
C VAL A 33 6.02 -10.24 -7.16
N ALA A 34 7.11 -10.88 -7.60
CA ALA A 34 8.36 -10.91 -6.84
C ALA A 34 8.99 -9.51 -6.68
N VAL A 35 8.87 -8.66 -7.70
CA VAL A 35 9.27 -7.25 -7.61
C VAL A 35 8.38 -6.52 -6.60
N TYR A 36 7.06 -6.74 -6.65
CA TYR A 36 6.14 -6.07 -5.73
C TYR A 36 6.38 -6.38 -4.26
N ARG A 37 6.72 -7.62 -3.92
CA ARG A 37 7.04 -8.01 -2.52
C ARG A 37 8.18 -7.20 -1.91
N ASN A 38 9.09 -6.68 -2.73
CA ASN A 38 10.27 -5.95 -2.27
C ASN A 38 10.14 -4.43 -2.42
N PHE A 39 8.94 -3.90 -2.72
CA PHE A 39 8.76 -2.45 -2.84
C PHE A 39 8.77 -1.71 -1.50
N GLY A 40 9.39 -0.55 -1.54
CA GLY A 40 9.63 0.30 -0.38
C GLY A 40 10.93 -0.03 0.32
N HIS A 41 11.32 0.84 1.24
CA HIS A 41 12.56 0.71 2.00
C HIS A 41 12.52 1.56 3.27
N GLN A 42 13.36 1.21 4.24
CA GLN A 42 13.59 2.05 5.41
C GLN A 42 14.42 3.29 5.01
N ILE A 43 14.06 4.45 5.56
CA ILE A 43 14.81 5.70 5.43
C ILE A 43 15.23 6.24 6.81
N PRO A 44 16.24 7.13 6.88
CA PRO A 44 16.58 7.80 8.14
C PRO A 44 15.41 8.62 8.69
N TYR A 45 15.23 8.63 10.01
CA TYR A 45 14.15 9.37 10.69
C TYR A 45 14.16 10.86 10.31
N GLU A 46 15.33 11.50 10.32
CA GLU A 46 15.48 12.92 9.99
C GLU A 46 15.09 13.21 8.54
N THR A 47 15.32 12.25 7.63
CA THR A 47 14.90 12.37 6.22
C THR A 47 13.37 12.37 6.12
N GLY A 48 12.71 11.44 6.83
CA GLY A 48 11.25 11.39 6.88
C GLY A 48 10.64 12.68 7.46
N VAL A 49 11.20 13.19 8.56
CA VAL A 49 10.76 14.46 9.17
C VAL A 49 10.87 15.62 8.18
N GLN A 50 12.00 15.77 7.49
CA GLN A 50 12.16 16.83 6.48
C GLN A 50 11.12 16.75 5.36
N TRP A 51 10.79 15.54 4.91
CA TRP A 51 9.81 15.34 3.84
C TRP A 51 8.37 15.66 4.30
N MET A 52 8.02 15.32 5.55
CA MET A 52 6.73 15.69 6.15
C MET A 52 6.61 17.19 6.37
N GLU A 53 7.66 17.84 6.90
CA GLU A 53 7.68 19.29 7.09
C GLU A 53 7.55 20.03 5.76
N TYR A 54 8.25 19.57 4.72
CA TYR A 54 8.12 20.15 3.38
C TYR A 54 6.71 19.95 2.83
N TYR A 55 6.11 18.76 2.98
CA TYR A 55 4.71 18.52 2.59
C TYR A 55 3.77 19.52 3.28
N GLN A 56 3.88 19.69 4.60
CA GLN A 56 3.05 20.61 5.37
C GLN A 56 3.20 22.08 4.91
N GLN A 57 4.42 22.51 4.60
CA GLN A 57 4.68 23.85 4.07
C GLN A 57 4.02 24.07 2.70
N GLN A 58 4.07 23.07 1.80
CA GLN A 58 3.44 23.16 0.49
C GLN A 58 1.90 23.16 0.57
N GLN A 59 1.33 22.47 1.57
CA GLN A 59 -0.11 22.44 1.81
C GLN A 59 -0.64 23.65 2.60
N GLY A 60 0.23 24.60 2.97
CA GLY A 60 -0.02 25.73 3.88
C GLY A 60 -1.07 26.74 3.43
N GLY A 61 -2.35 26.36 3.44
CA GLY A 61 -3.51 27.25 3.31
C GLY A 61 -4.78 26.63 2.70
N VAL A 62 -4.74 25.40 2.20
CA VAL A 62 -5.89 24.76 1.54
C VAL A 62 -6.66 23.85 2.51
N GLN A 63 -7.96 24.08 2.54
CA GLN A 63 -8.98 23.53 3.44
C GLN A 63 -8.95 22.00 3.59
N GLY A 64 -9.23 21.49 4.79
CA GLY A 64 -9.85 20.17 4.98
C GLY A 64 -9.20 19.23 5.99
N ARG A 65 -7.87 19.18 6.10
CA ARG A 65 -7.20 18.14 6.91
C ARG A 65 -6.91 18.66 8.33
N LYS A 66 -7.75 18.29 9.31
CA LYS A 66 -7.66 18.76 10.71
C LYS A 66 -6.38 18.24 11.39
N ASN A 67 -5.47 19.18 11.64
CA ASN A 67 -4.27 19.02 12.46
C ASN A 67 -4.67 18.92 13.95
N LEU A 68 -4.71 17.71 14.52
CA LEU A 68 -5.34 17.47 15.82
C LEU A 68 -4.42 17.66 17.03
N LEU A 69 -3.10 17.84 16.85
CA LEU A 69 -2.16 17.82 17.98
C LEU A 69 -1.10 18.93 18.01
N GLY A 70 -1.14 19.91 17.10
CA GLY A 70 -0.16 21.02 17.12
C GLY A 70 1.30 20.59 16.91
N LEU A 71 1.53 19.32 16.57
CA LEU A 71 2.80 18.72 16.16
C LEU A 71 2.83 18.35 14.67
N GLY A 72 1.75 18.62 13.93
CA GLY A 72 1.69 18.33 12.49
C GLY A 72 1.51 16.85 12.11
N LEU A 73 1.30 15.95 13.06
CA LEU A 73 1.03 14.54 12.79
C LEU A 73 -0.45 14.32 12.47
N PHE A 74 -0.72 13.54 11.43
CA PHE A 74 -2.06 13.22 10.97
C PHE A 74 -2.64 12.07 11.81
N SER A 75 -3.97 11.94 11.87
CA SER A 75 -4.66 10.94 12.69
C SER A 75 -4.78 9.55 12.03
N TYR A 76 -3.91 9.25 11.06
CA TYR A 76 -3.95 8.00 10.31
C TYR A 76 -3.07 6.97 11.02
N THR A 77 -3.68 6.12 11.85
CA THR A 77 -2.94 5.15 12.65
C THR A 77 -3.59 3.77 12.56
N ILE A 78 -2.77 2.73 12.42
CA ILE A 78 -3.21 1.33 12.49
C ILE A 78 -2.49 0.66 13.66
N SER A 79 -3.27 0.10 14.58
CA SER A 79 -2.71 -0.66 15.71
C SER A 79 -2.11 -1.99 15.25
N ALA A 80 -1.16 -2.52 16.00
CA ALA A 80 -0.51 -3.78 15.71
C ALA A 80 -1.49 -4.96 15.53
N PRO A 81 -2.50 -5.16 16.41
CA PRO A 81 -3.47 -6.24 16.22
C PRO A 81 -4.27 -6.11 14.92
N GLN A 82 -4.56 -4.88 14.47
CA GLN A 82 -5.29 -4.64 13.22
C GLN A 82 -4.40 -4.86 12.00
N MET A 83 -3.13 -4.46 12.06
CA MET A 83 -2.15 -4.73 11.01
C MET A 83 -1.92 -6.24 10.84
N GLU A 84 -1.76 -6.97 11.94
CA GLU A 84 -1.61 -8.43 11.95
C GLU A 84 -2.87 -9.12 11.41
N ALA A 85 -4.06 -8.73 11.88
CA ALA A 85 -5.32 -9.30 11.40
C ALA A 85 -5.52 -9.05 9.90
N MET A 86 -5.24 -7.83 9.44
CA MET A 86 -5.35 -7.44 8.03
C MET A 86 -4.39 -8.25 7.15
N THR A 87 -3.11 -8.32 7.51
CA THR A 87 -2.10 -9.05 6.73
C THR A 87 -2.35 -10.56 6.72
N ALA A 88 -2.83 -11.13 7.83
CA ALA A 88 -3.23 -12.53 7.91
C ALA A 88 -4.55 -12.86 7.17
N SER A 89 -5.32 -11.86 6.74
CA SER A 89 -6.61 -12.07 6.05
C SER A 89 -6.47 -12.52 4.59
N VAL A 90 -5.26 -12.48 4.02
CA VAL A 90 -4.97 -12.95 2.67
C VAL A 90 -3.88 -14.01 2.70
N SER A 91 -4.05 -15.07 1.89
CA SER A 91 -2.98 -16.05 1.67
C SER A 91 -1.95 -15.46 0.71
N ASP A 92 -0.67 -15.65 1.01
CA ASP A 92 0.45 -15.26 0.15
C ASP A 92 0.55 -13.73 -0.11
N LEU A 93 0.46 -12.94 0.96
CA LEU A 93 0.53 -11.48 0.97
C LEU A 93 1.68 -10.97 0.09
N VAL A 94 1.36 -10.13 -0.90
CA VAL A 94 2.37 -9.42 -1.71
C VAL A 94 2.75 -8.08 -1.08
N GLY A 95 1.82 -7.45 -0.36
CA GLY A 95 2.05 -6.20 0.34
C GLY A 95 0.75 -5.54 0.78
N VAL A 96 0.81 -4.27 1.15
CA VAL A 96 -0.34 -3.47 1.57
C VAL A 96 -0.38 -2.20 0.74
N ALA A 97 -1.54 -1.93 0.14
CA ALA A 97 -1.84 -0.66 -0.49
C ALA A 97 -2.53 0.27 0.52
N PHE A 98 -2.11 1.52 0.56
CA PHE A 98 -2.70 2.58 1.37
C PHE A 98 -3.38 3.57 0.42
N HIS A 99 -4.69 3.45 0.31
CA HIS A 99 -5.51 4.14 -0.69
C HIS A 99 -6.16 5.38 -0.08
N TRP A 100 -5.98 6.54 -0.70
CA TRP A 100 -6.69 7.75 -0.36
C TRP A 100 -8.19 7.59 -0.64
N ALA A 101 -9.02 8.10 0.26
CA ALA A 101 -10.46 7.97 0.18
C ALA A 101 -11.14 9.24 0.71
N ILE A 102 -12.35 9.52 0.24
CA ILE A 102 -13.21 10.60 0.74
C ILE A 102 -14.56 10.01 1.11
N ASP A 103 -14.96 10.18 2.37
CA ASP A 103 -16.25 9.71 2.82
C ASP A 103 -17.41 10.60 2.31
N ASP A 104 -18.64 10.25 2.67
CA ASP A 104 -19.82 10.99 2.20
C ASP A 104 -19.92 12.40 2.81
N ASP A 105 -19.18 12.68 3.88
CA ASP A 105 -19.12 13.98 4.56
C ASP A 105 -17.97 14.87 4.04
N GLY A 106 -17.13 14.34 3.14
CA GLY A 106 -15.98 15.03 2.55
C GLY A 106 -14.68 14.92 3.37
N ASP A 107 -14.66 14.10 4.42
CA ASP A 107 -13.46 13.87 5.22
C ASP A 107 -12.50 12.93 4.46
N THR A 108 -11.20 13.23 4.53
CA THR A 108 -10.17 12.42 3.85
C THR A 108 -9.72 11.26 4.73
N HIS A 109 -9.72 10.06 4.16
CA HIS A 109 -9.30 8.81 4.76
C HIS A 109 -8.10 8.19 4.06
N ILE A 110 -7.41 7.27 4.75
CA ILE A 110 -6.51 6.30 4.14
C ILE A 110 -7.01 4.89 4.47
N ILE A 111 -7.33 4.13 3.43
CA ILE A 111 -7.74 2.73 3.55
C ILE A 111 -6.52 1.83 3.33
N ALA A 112 -6.17 1.02 4.32
CA ALA A 112 -5.18 -0.03 4.15
C ALA A 112 -5.82 -1.31 3.62
N ILE A 113 -5.22 -1.86 2.56
CA ILE A 113 -5.75 -2.96 1.76
C ILE A 113 -4.64 -4.01 1.61
N PRO A 114 -4.81 -5.23 2.14
CA PRO A 114 -3.85 -6.31 1.91
C PRO A 114 -4.00 -6.82 0.47
N VAL A 115 -2.86 -6.96 -0.22
CA VAL A 115 -2.80 -7.33 -1.64
C VAL A 115 -2.17 -8.71 -1.77
N ASP A 116 -2.81 -9.57 -2.55
CA ASP A 116 -2.39 -10.94 -2.84
C ASP A 116 -1.71 -11.00 -4.23
N PRO A 117 -1.30 -12.19 -4.73
CA PRO A 117 -0.63 -12.33 -6.02
C PRO A 117 -1.44 -11.84 -7.21
N THR A 118 -2.75 -11.64 -7.09
CA THR A 118 -3.56 -11.07 -8.19
C THR A 118 -3.23 -9.60 -8.45
N LEU A 119 -2.57 -8.92 -7.49
CA LEU A 119 -2.25 -7.49 -7.52
C LEU A 119 -3.49 -6.57 -7.65
N ARG A 120 -4.68 -7.09 -7.34
CA ARG A 120 -5.95 -6.35 -7.40
C ARG A 120 -6.36 -5.90 -6.00
N LEU A 121 -6.64 -4.60 -5.87
CA LEU A 121 -7.09 -4.01 -4.60
C LEU A 121 -8.52 -4.43 -4.25
N TRP A 122 -9.40 -4.39 -5.24
CA TRP A 122 -10.85 -4.58 -5.06
C TRP A 122 -11.34 -5.97 -5.46
N THR A 123 -10.67 -7.03 -5.01
CA THR A 123 -11.15 -8.41 -5.22
C THR A 123 -12.03 -8.87 -4.06
N SER A 124 -13.17 -9.47 -4.40
CA SER A 124 -14.09 -10.07 -3.42
C SER A 124 -13.53 -11.40 -2.94
N ILE A 125 -12.60 -11.34 -1.99
CA ILE A 125 -12.05 -12.50 -1.31
C ILE A 125 -12.74 -12.64 0.05
N PRO A 126 -13.40 -13.77 0.32
CA PRO A 126 -14.02 -14.01 1.62
C PRO A 126 -13.01 -13.85 2.76
N GLY A 127 -13.36 -13.04 3.75
CA GLY A 127 -12.53 -12.85 4.95
C GLY A 127 -11.41 -11.82 4.81
N ARG A 128 -11.18 -11.24 3.62
CA ARG A 128 -10.23 -10.13 3.46
C ARG A 128 -10.66 -8.94 4.32
N ILE A 129 -9.73 -8.39 5.11
CA ILE A 129 -9.96 -7.28 6.02
C ILE A 129 -9.39 -6.00 5.38
N TYR A 130 -10.19 -4.93 5.38
CA TYR A 130 -9.79 -3.59 4.97
C TYR A 130 -9.83 -2.71 6.22
N ILE A 131 -8.86 -1.83 6.43
CA ILE A 131 -8.80 -0.96 7.61
C ILE A 131 -8.91 0.50 7.20
N ASP A 132 -9.80 1.24 7.83
CA ASP A 132 -9.80 2.71 7.78
C ASP A 132 -8.83 3.23 8.86
N SER A 133 -7.74 3.88 8.45
CA SER A 133 -6.71 4.35 9.38
C SER A 133 -7.14 5.54 10.23
N ASN A 134 -8.21 6.25 9.86
CA ASN A 134 -8.74 7.35 10.68
C ASN A 134 -9.37 6.81 11.97
N THR A 135 -10.06 5.68 11.86
CA THR A 135 -10.75 5.04 12.97
C THR A 135 -9.98 3.86 13.56
N GLY A 136 -9.00 3.33 12.83
CA GLY A 136 -8.25 2.12 13.17
C GLY A 136 -9.10 0.84 13.09
N ASN A 137 -10.30 0.90 12.51
CA ASN A 137 -11.26 -0.21 12.50
C ASN A 137 -11.40 -0.83 11.11
N ALA A 138 -11.89 -2.07 11.10
CA ALA A 138 -12.26 -2.74 9.87
C ALA A 138 -13.43 -2.02 9.17
N ILE A 139 -13.30 -1.83 7.87
CA ILE A 139 -14.30 -1.22 6.99
C ILE A 139 -14.75 -2.25 5.94
N SER A 140 -16.02 -2.20 5.55
CA SER A 140 -16.52 -3.08 4.49
C SER A 140 -15.91 -2.71 3.14
N GLN A 141 -15.62 -3.72 2.29
CA GLN A 141 -15.07 -3.49 0.94
C GLN A 141 -15.92 -2.50 0.14
N THR A 142 -17.25 -2.64 0.19
CA THR A 142 -18.17 -1.77 -0.57
C THR A 142 -18.03 -0.30 -0.18
N VAL A 143 -17.95 -0.01 1.12
CA VAL A 143 -17.78 1.37 1.60
C VAL A 143 -16.39 1.89 1.26
N ALA A 144 -15.34 1.10 1.54
CA ALA A 144 -13.96 1.46 1.20
C ALA A 144 -13.77 1.77 -0.29
N GLN A 145 -14.36 0.95 -1.17
CA GLN A 145 -14.28 1.14 -2.62
C GLN A 145 -15.05 2.38 -3.06
N ALA A 146 -16.23 2.65 -2.49
CA ALA A 146 -16.99 3.87 -2.79
C ALA A 146 -16.21 5.12 -2.41
N TRP A 147 -15.63 5.16 -1.20
CA TRP A 147 -14.84 6.32 -0.76
C TRP A 147 -13.54 6.50 -1.55
N ALA A 148 -12.89 5.41 -1.93
CA ALA A 148 -11.74 5.44 -2.84
C ALA A 148 -12.10 6.03 -4.21
N GLN A 149 -13.28 5.67 -4.73
CA GLN A 149 -13.79 6.23 -5.99
C GLN A 149 -14.10 7.72 -5.87
N ASN A 150 -14.72 8.16 -4.76
CA ASN A 150 -14.96 9.59 -4.50
C ASN A 150 -13.65 10.39 -4.56
N TYR A 151 -12.59 9.90 -3.90
CA TYR A 151 -11.27 10.56 -3.95
C TYR A 151 -10.71 10.61 -5.39
N LYS A 152 -10.81 9.51 -6.15
CA LYS A 152 -10.36 9.42 -7.54
C LYS A 152 -11.11 10.40 -8.45
N ASP A 153 -12.41 10.56 -8.26
CA ASP A 153 -13.25 11.49 -9.04
C ASP A 153 -12.89 12.96 -8.76
N GLU A 154 -12.59 13.30 -7.50
CA GLU A 154 -12.14 14.64 -7.12
C GLU A 154 -10.67 14.92 -7.52
N HIS A 155 -9.83 13.89 -7.56
CA HIS A 155 -8.40 14.00 -7.81
C HIS A 155 -7.95 13.11 -9.00
N PRO A 156 -8.47 13.33 -10.22
CA PRO A 156 -8.27 12.43 -11.35
C PRO A 156 -6.83 12.35 -11.86
N THR A 157 -5.99 13.33 -11.50
CA THR A 157 -4.55 13.37 -11.84
C THR A 157 -3.65 13.19 -10.61
N GLY A 158 -4.23 12.93 -9.45
CA GLY A 158 -3.51 12.74 -8.19
C GLY A 158 -2.96 11.33 -8.05
N ILE A 159 -2.17 11.12 -6.99
CA ILE A 159 -1.84 9.77 -6.53
C ILE A 159 -3.02 9.27 -5.71
N TRP A 160 -3.55 8.10 -6.09
CA TRP A 160 -4.70 7.50 -5.42
C TRP A 160 -4.29 6.56 -4.29
N PHE A 161 -3.12 5.95 -4.37
CA PHE A 161 -2.62 5.06 -3.32
C PHE A 161 -1.10 4.94 -3.36
N HIS A 162 -0.54 4.47 -2.25
CA HIS A 162 0.86 4.07 -2.13
C HIS A 162 0.95 2.58 -1.78
N PHE A 163 2.01 1.91 -2.20
CA PHE A 163 2.15 0.46 -2.01
C PHE A 163 3.45 0.11 -1.27
N PHE A 164 3.33 -0.71 -0.23
CA PHE A 164 4.45 -1.27 0.52
C PHE A 164 4.46 -2.78 0.33
N GLY A 165 5.58 -3.31 -0.17
CA GLY A 165 5.75 -4.74 -0.35
C GLY A 165 5.79 -5.50 0.97
N GLU A 166 5.47 -6.79 0.91
CA GLU A 166 5.51 -7.73 2.03
C GLU A 166 6.82 -7.63 2.83
N THR A 167 7.97 -7.47 2.16
CA THR A 167 9.26 -7.30 2.83
C THR A 167 9.26 -6.12 3.79
N VAL A 168 8.69 -4.97 3.40
CA VAL A 168 8.60 -3.79 4.27
C VAL A 168 7.55 -3.99 5.37
N ILE A 169 6.41 -4.58 5.04
CA ILE A 169 5.37 -4.86 6.03
C ILE A 169 5.88 -5.81 7.11
N ASN A 170 6.65 -6.84 6.73
CA ASN A 170 7.30 -7.73 7.68
C ASN A 170 8.34 -7.01 8.55
N GLN A 171 9.05 -6.02 8.00
CA GLN A 171 9.97 -5.18 8.80
C GLN A 171 9.21 -4.30 9.80
N VAL A 172 8.09 -3.70 9.40
CA VAL A 172 7.19 -2.92 10.29
C VAL A 172 6.71 -3.79 11.45
N LEU A 173 6.19 -4.98 11.15
CA LEU A 173 5.70 -5.94 12.16
C LEU A 173 6.82 -6.48 13.07
N ALA A 174 8.07 -6.49 12.58
CA ALA A 174 9.23 -6.95 13.33
C ALA A 174 9.89 -5.87 14.19
N VAL A 175 9.41 -4.61 14.16
CA VAL A 175 9.94 -3.56 15.03
C VAL A 175 9.68 -3.95 16.50
N PRO A 176 10.71 -3.93 17.38
CA PRO A 176 10.53 -4.24 18.78
C PRO A 176 9.44 -3.39 19.43
N TYR A 177 8.55 -4.03 20.20
CA TYR A 177 7.42 -3.38 20.87
C TYR A 177 6.45 -2.67 19.92
N PHE A 178 6.34 -3.14 18.67
CA PHE A 178 5.37 -2.62 17.71
C PHE A 178 3.95 -2.57 18.31
N ASN A 179 3.45 -1.34 18.47
CA ASN A 179 2.13 -1.05 19.03
C ASN A 179 1.19 -0.46 17.96
N SER A 180 1.72 0.42 17.12
CA SER A 180 1.00 1.03 16.02
C SER A 180 1.96 1.53 14.95
N VAL A 181 1.41 1.74 13.75
CA VAL A 181 2.05 2.46 12.66
C VAL A 181 1.25 3.72 12.36
N ASP A 182 1.93 4.85 12.33
CA ASP A 182 1.37 6.11 11.83
C ASP A 182 1.66 6.20 10.33
N ILE A 183 0.68 6.73 9.58
CA ILE A 183 0.72 6.81 8.12
C ILE A 183 0.72 8.29 7.74
N GLU A 184 1.82 8.73 7.15
CA GLU A 184 2.08 10.15 6.99
C GLU A 184 2.31 10.53 5.53
N PRO A 185 1.52 11.45 4.93
CA PRO A 185 1.84 11.99 3.62
C PRO A 185 3.11 12.84 3.70
N ALA A 186 3.96 12.72 2.68
CA ALA A 186 5.23 13.44 2.61
C ALA A 186 5.55 13.86 1.18
N ILE A 187 6.57 14.69 0.98
CA ILE A 187 7.16 14.96 -0.34
C ILE A 187 8.65 14.74 -0.25
N ASN A 188 9.18 13.89 -1.12
CA ASN A 188 10.61 13.73 -1.23
C ASN A 188 11.23 15.04 -1.75
N ILE A 189 12.01 15.71 -0.91
CA ILE A 189 12.56 17.04 -1.19
C ILE A 189 13.62 17.04 -2.32
N LEU A 190 14.15 15.88 -2.70
CA LEU A 190 15.16 15.77 -3.75
C LEU A 190 14.53 15.73 -5.15
N ASN A 191 13.39 15.05 -5.30
CA ASN A 191 12.73 14.83 -6.59
C ASN A 191 11.31 15.40 -6.66
N LEU A 192 10.81 15.97 -5.58
CA LEU A 192 9.49 16.58 -5.42
C LEU A 192 8.31 15.63 -5.64
N LEU A 193 8.54 14.31 -5.59
CA LEU A 193 7.48 13.32 -5.70
C LEU A 193 6.72 13.19 -4.37
N PRO A 194 5.38 13.17 -4.38
CA PRO A 194 4.62 12.85 -3.19
C PRO A 194 4.90 11.41 -2.75
N GLN A 195 5.05 11.23 -1.45
CA GLN A 195 5.33 9.96 -0.79
C GLN A 195 4.32 9.71 0.32
N MET A 196 4.30 8.47 0.79
CA MET A 196 3.64 8.10 2.03
C MET A 196 4.66 7.37 2.89
N LEU A 197 4.71 7.75 4.16
CA LEU A 197 5.64 7.20 5.14
C LEU A 197 4.86 6.34 6.14
N LEU A 198 5.45 5.20 6.50
CA LEU A 198 5.03 4.41 7.66
C LEU A 198 5.99 4.68 8.80
N ILE A 199 5.48 5.17 9.93
CA ILE A 199 6.27 5.56 11.09
C ILE A 199 5.91 4.67 12.25
N VAL A 200 6.89 3.93 12.76
CA VAL A 200 6.76 3.14 13.98
C VAL A 200 7.58 3.80 15.07
N TRP A 201 6.91 4.34 16.09
CA TRP A 201 7.59 4.97 17.21
C TRP A 201 8.27 3.93 18.08
N ASN A 202 9.54 4.17 18.40
CA ASN A 202 10.28 3.30 19.30
C ASN A 202 9.85 3.64 20.74
N GLU A 203 8.87 2.89 21.25
CA GLU A 203 8.48 2.96 22.66
C GLU A 203 9.53 2.25 23.53
N ASP A 204 10.69 2.88 23.74
CA ASP A 204 11.70 2.32 24.65
C ASP A 204 11.17 2.22 26.09
N LEU A 205 11.19 0.98 26.61
CA LEU A 205 11.13 0.64 28.03
C LEU A 205 12.38 1.16 28.75
N LEU A 206 12.43 2.46 29.07
CA LEU A 206 13.36 2.97 30.07
C LEU A 206 12.60 3.59 31.24
N PRO A 207 12.85 3.19 32.50
CA PRO A 207 12.24 3.83 33.68
C PRO A 207 12.59 5.32 33.84
N PHE A 208 13.43 5.88 32.96
CA PHE A 208 13.92 7.27 33.02
C PHE A 208 13.94 8.03 31.67
N GLY A 209 13.15 7.62 30.67
CA GLY A 209 12.89 8.43 29.48
C GLY A 209 13.60 7.98 28.20
N ARG A 210 13.14 8.53 27.06
CA ARG A 210 13.48 8.14 25.69
C ARG A 210 14.97 8.37 25.40
N SER A 211 15.68 7.37 24.89
CA SER A 211 17.00 7.58 24.31
C SER A 211 16.84 8.30 22.95
N GLU A 212 17.66 9.31 22.66
CA GLU A 212 17.51 10.15 21.46
C GLU A 212 17.94 9.47 20.16
N ALA A 213 18.60 8.31 20.23
CA ALA A 213 19.37 7.79 19.09
C ALA A 213 18.47 7.38 17.90
N GLU A 214 17.27 6.85 18.14
CA GLU A 214 16.31 6.49 17.09
C GLU A 214 14.87 6.66 17.63
N ARG A 215 14.26 7.84 17.42
CA ARG A 215 12.92 8.15 17.96
C ARG A 215 11.80 7.33 17.30
N ALA A 216 11.99 6.95 16.04
CA ALA A 216 11.07 6.11 15.27
C ALA A 216 11.79 5.42 14.11
N THR A 217 11.26 4.29 13.68
CA THR A 217 11.61 3.64 12.42
C THR A 217 10.69 4.14 11.31
N VAL A 218 11.25 4.58 10.19
CA VAL A 218 10.49 5.20 9.08
C VAL A 218 10.68 4.41 7.79
N PHE A 219 9.59 4.05 7.13
CA PHE A 219 9.59 3.38 5.83
C PHE A 219 8.94 4.25 4.76
N ASP A 220 9.51 4.24 3.56
CA ASP A 220 9.03 4.97 2.38
C ASP A 220 8.54 3.98 1.32
N ALA A 221 7.36 4.26 0.76
CA ALA A 221 6.85 3.60 -0.43
C ALA A 221 7.21 4.44 -1.66
N SER A 222 8.28 4.06 -2.35
CA SER A 222 8.79 4.74 -3.54
C SER A 222 7.92 4.48 -4.78
N ASN A 223 6.70 5.04 -4.82
CA ASN A 223 5.73 5.13 -5.94
C ASN A 223 5.90 4.18 -7.16
N PRO A 224 5.47 2.92 -7.05
CA PRO A 224 4.95 2.20 -8.21
C PRO A 224 3.46 1.92 -8.04
N CYS A 225 2.67 2.29 -9.05
CA CYS A 225 1.35 1.71 -9.23
C CYS A 225 1.52 0.24 -9.65
N PRO A 226 0.94 -0.76 -8.96
CA PRO A 226 0.69 -2.07 -9.56
C PRO A 226 -0.04 -1.91 -10.88
N PRO A 227 0.35 -2.61 -11.96
CA PRO A 227 -0.17 -2.38 -13.31
C PRO A 227 -1.70 -2.48 -13.40
N CYS A 228 -2.35 -3.21 -12.49
CA CYS A 228 -3.80 -3.42 -12.44
C CYS A 228 -4.53 -2.58 -11.38
N ALA A 229 -3.81 -1.82 -10.55
CA ALA A 229 -4.40 -0.90 -9.57
C ALA A 229 -4.64 0.51 -10.15
N CYS A 230 -4.16 0.75 -11.37
CA CYS A 230 -4.34 1.99 -12.12
C CYS A 230 -5.64 2.02 -12.96
N GLU A 231 -6.42 0.93 -13.01
CA GLU A 231 -7.72 0.86 -13.68
C GLU A 231 -8.86 1.39 -12.78
#